data_AF-A0AAE1HV78-F1
#
_entry.id   AF-A0AAE1HV78-F1
#
_cell.length_a   1.000
_cell.length_b   1.000
_cell.length_c   1.000
_cell.angle_alpha   90.00
_cell.angle_beta   90.00
_cell.angle_gamma   90.00
#
_symmetry.space_group_name_H-M   'P 1'
#
loop_
_entity.id
_entity.type
_entity.pdbx_description
1 polymer ?
#
loop_
_entity_poly.entity_id
_entity_poly.type
_entity_poly.pdbx_seq_one_letter_code
_entity_poly.pdbx_strand_id
1 'polypeptide(L)'
;MGADNGPRDSQDEASGSSSDVENSETKVLVISSGANSEAGTSQNKKETGESSSKKDPSKAGSSGSSSSTSGAAAPPAVMRKRRTRVPDKPNYPLNLWSIMKNCIGKDLSKIPLPVNFCEPLSMLQRVTETYEYSDILTKAASCSDPCEQMAYVAAFTISVYASTSNRTGKPFNPLLGETFECDRMADLGWRAISEQVSHHPPMAAQYCEGRGWRVFQEVTVTSKFRGKYFQIIPLGTSHLEFDSSGNHYTWRNVTTTVHNIIVGKLWVDQHGDTDIINHKDGTKCHLKYIPYSYFTRDAQRKVKGCVMDKDENVKWIVTGTWDEKVEIAPVTSVEGDSNNPVYRTGPYIVAWQRRHPPPESEKYYNFTELAAQLNEEEEGVAPTDSRLRPDQRLMENQRWDAANTEKVRLEEKQRAVRRKREAEAEAASAAGQSYPPYEPIWFKKEKEPWTGQICHIYSGKYWECKEKQQWDVCPDIFGDP
;
A
#
# COMPACT_ATOMS: atom_id res chain seq x y z
N MET A 1 59.44 -44.60 34.41
CA MET A 1 58.61 -43.76 33.53
C MET A 1 58.42 -42.42 34.23
N GLY A 2 58.62 -41.34 33.49
CA GLY A 2 58.91 -39.97 33.90
C GLY A 2 58.10 -39.37 35.05
N ALA A 3 58.81 -38.56 35.82
CA ALA A 3 58.36 -37.74 36.93
C ALA A 3 58.07 -36.29 36.48
N ASP A 4 57.22 -35.63 37.26
CA ASP A 4 57.33 -34.25 37.76
C ASP A 4 57.09 -33.02 36.85
N ASN A 5 56.65 -31.96 37.53
CA ASN A 5 56.61 -30.53 37.20
C ASN A 5 55.38 -29.92 36.49
N GLY A 6 54.62 -29.12 37.25
CA GLY A 6 54.02 -27.86 36.75
C GLY A 6 55.12 -26.82 36.40
N PRO A 7 54.84 -25.54 36.10
CA PRO A 7 53.82 -24.70 36.74
C PRO A 7 53.17 -23.61 35.84
N ARG A 8 52.51 -22.69 36.56
CA ARG A 8 51.90 -21.38 36.33
C ARG A 8 52.57 -20.38 35.37
N ASP A 9 51.78 -19.30 35.16
CA ASP A 9 52.15 -17.89 34.84
C ASP A 9 52.40 -17.63 33.34
N SER A 10 51.99 -16.51 32.71
CA SER A 10 51.63 -15.16 33.18
C SER A 10 51.05 -14.33 32.01
N GLN A 11 50.24 -13.32 32.33
CA GLN A 11 50.21 -11.92 31.83
C GLN A 11 50.59 -11.64 30.35
N ASP A 12 49.82 -10.88 29.57
CA ASP A 12 49.81 -9.41 29.69
C ASP A 12 48.59 -8.74 29.03
N GLU A 13 48.22 -7.61 29.62
CA GLU A 13 47.38 -6.55 29.07
C GLU A 13 48.08 -5.82 27.91
N ALA A 14 47.30 -5.33 26.94
CA ALA A 14 47.58 -4.05 26.30
C ALA A 14 46.31 -3.48 25.65
N SER A 15 45.80 -2.45 26.32
CA SER A 15 44.93 -1.40 25.79
C SER A 15 45.44 -0.80 24.48
N GLY A 16 44.53 -0.47 23.56
CA GLY A 16 44.83 0.30 22.36
C GLY A 16 43.57 0.82 21.69
N SER A 17 43.02 1.91 22.23
CA SER A 17 42.02 2.76 21.58
C SER A 17 42.57 3.33 20.28
N SER A 18 41.82 3.22 19.17
CA SER A 18 41.70 4.33 18.24
C SER A 18 40.37 4.24 17.50
N SER A 19 39.60 5.31 17.68
CA SER A 19 38.53 5.78 16.83
C SER A 19 38.89 5.71 15.35
N ASP A 20 37.99 5.15 14.55
CA ASP A 20 37.75 5.61 13.18
C ASP A 20 36.24 5.51 12.91
N VAL A 21 35.57 6.65 13.09
CA VAL A 21 34.22 6.88 12.57
C VAL A 21 34.41 7.14 11.08
N GLU A 22 34.47 6.08 10.28
CA GLU A 22 34.36 6.19 8.84
C GLU A 22 32.90 6.48 8.49
N ASN A 23 32.69 7.73 8.08
CA ASN A 23 31.49 8.22 7.43
C ASN A 23 31.22 7.36 6.18
N SER A 24 30.21 6.49 6.24
CA SER A 24 29.87 5.61 5.13
C SER A 24 29.19 6.40 4.02
N GLU A 25 29.99 6.89 3.07
CA GLU A 25 29.49 7.33 1.76
C GLU A 25 28.76 6.16 1.10
N THR A 26 27.43 6.18 1.16
CA THR A 26 26.59 5.15 0.56
C THR A 26 26.63 5.32 -0.96
N LYS A 27 27.50 4.56 -1.63
CA LYS A 27 27.49 4.41 -3.10
C LYS A 27 26.17 3.76 -3.52
N VAL A 28 25.21 4.56 -3.98
CA VAL A 28 24.01 4.05 -4.64
C VAL A 28 24.37 3.79 -6.10
N LEU A 29 24.77 2.55 -6.39
CA LEU A 29 24.83 2.03 -7.76
C LEU A 29 23.39 1.98 -8.30
N VAL A 30 23.06 2.93 -9.16
CA VAL A 30 21.90 2.85 -10.06
C VAL A 30 22.34 2.04 -11.26
N ILE A 31 21.78 0.85 -11.45
CA ILE A 31 21.99 0.08 -12.67
C ILE A 31 21.14 0.75 -13.74
N SER A 32 21.76 1.59 -14.57
CA SER A 32 21.16 2.03 -15.83
C SER A 32 21.12 0.84 -16.79
N SER A 33 20.00 0.69 -17.51
CA SER A 33 19.94 -0.20 -18.67
C SER A 33 20.76 0.46 -19.78
N GLY A 34 21.85 -0.20 -20.18
CA GLY A 34 22.88 0.41 -21.01
C GLY A 34 22.52 0.61 -22.49
N ALA A 35 23.09 1.67 -23.07
CA ALA A 35 23.39 1.80 -24.50
C ALA A 35 24.71 2.58 -24.69
N ASN A 36 25.64 1.98 -25.43
CA ASN A 36 27.01 2.45 -25.75
C ASN A 36 27.05 3.71 -26.64
N SER A 37 28.00 4.63 -26.40
CA SER A 37 29.22 4.85 -27.23
C SER A 37 29.85 6.28 -27.13
N GLU A 38 31.16 6.26 -26.81
CA GLU A 38 32.31 7.03 -27.35
C GLU A 38 32.42 8.59 -27.35
N ALA A 39 33.30 9.06 -26.44
CA ALA A 39 34.54 9.85 -26.61
C ALA A 39 34.57 11.27 -27.25
N GLY A 40 35.17 12.23 -26.52
CA GLY A 40 35.59 13.55 -27.05
C GLY A 40 36.18 14.59 -26.07
N THR A 41 37.32 14.30 -25.44
CA THR A 41 38.50 15.15 -25.12
C THR A 41 38.40 16.68 -24.73
N SER A 42 38.75 16.96 -23.47
CA SER A 42 39.69 17.97 -22.91
C SER A 42 39.51 19.52 -23.04
N GLN A 43 39.51 20.26 -21.91
CA GLN A 43 40.67 21.00 -21.32
C GLN A 43 40.28 22.07 -20.24
N ASN A 44 40.93 21.93 -19.07
CA ASN A 44 41.42 22.91 -18.06
C ASN A 44 41.03 24.41 -18.04
N LYS A 45 40.60 24.90 -16.85
CA LYS A 45 41.31 25.84 -15.92
C LYS A 45 40.30 26.44 -14.90
N LYS A 46 40.44 26.19 -13.59
CA LYS A 46 41.22 26.91 -12.53
C LYS A 46 40.49 28.10 -11.87
N GLU A 47 40.32 27.95 -10.55
CA GLU A 47 40.48 28.94 -9.45
C GLU A 47 39.72 30.28 -9.55
N THR A 48 38.80 30.62 -8.65
CA THR A 48 38.98 31.15 -7.27
C THR A 48 37.56 31.61 -6.86
N GLY A 49 37.07 31.67 -5.63
CA GLY A 49 37.65 31.91 -4.31
C GLY A 49 36.69 32.89 -3.60
N GLU A 50 36.21 32.50 -2.41
CA GLU A 50 35.70 33.38 -1.33
C GLU A 50 34.40 34.20 -1.59
N SER A 51 33.58 34.61 -0.61
CA SER A 51 33.42 34.36 0.82
C SER A 51 32.28 35.27 1.28
N SER A 52 31.29 34.72 2.02
CA SER A 52 30.49 35.45 3.03
C SER A 52 29.57 36.59 2.52
N SER A 53 28.53 37.07 3.19
CA SER A 53 27.87 36.75 4.46
C SER A 53 26.51 37.46 4.44
N LYS A 54 25.52 36.76 5.03
CA LYS A 54 24.31 37.23 5.73
C LYS A 54 24.13 38.75 5.89
N LYS A 55 22.90 39.23 5.65
CA LYS A 55 22.01 39.78 6.70
C LYS A 55 20.67 40.26 6.13
N ASP A 56 19.59 39.63 6.59
CA ASP A 56 18.32 40.30 6.83
C ASP A 56 18.50 41.36 7.94
N PRO A 57 17.63 42.38 8.00
CA PRO A 57 16.53 42.24 8.94
C PRO A 57 15.19 42.86 8.51
N SER A 58 14.15 42.14 8.92
CA SER A 58 12.80 42.56 9.32
C SER A 58 12.57 44.01 9.78
N LYS A 59 11.41 44.57 9.42
CA LYS A 59 10.38 45.18 10.31
C LYS A 59 9.18 45.63 9.45
N ALA A 60 7.99 45.06 9.62
CA ALA A 60 6.97 45.35 10.64
C ALA A 60 6.12 46.60 10.35
N GLY A 61 4.80 46.39 10.33
CA GLY A 61 3.79 47.40 10.65
C GLY A 61 2.83 47.75 9.51
N SER A 62 1.59 47.27 9.57
CA SER A 62 0.46 48.10 10.03
C SER A 62 -0.89 47.46 9.69
N SER A 63 -1.76 47.60 10.69
CA SER A 63 -3.17 47.26 10.80
C SER A 63 -4.09 47.78 9.68
N GLY A 64 -5.07 46.97 9.32
CA GLY A 64 -6.28 47.38 8.61
C GLY A 64 -7.43 46.43 8.93
N SER A 65 -8.29 46.81 9.88
CA SER A 65 -9.50 46.08 10.26
C SER A 65 -10.51 46.11 9.10
N SER A 66 -10.98 44.96 8.66
CA SER A 66 -12.24 44.85 7.92
C SER A 66 -13.06 43.70 8.50
N SER A 67 -14.31 44.04 8.79
CA SER A 67 -15.33 43.25 9.45
C SER A 67 -15.62 41.94 8.71
N SER A 68 -15.27 40.80 9.31
CA SER A 68 -15.70 39.48 8.86
C SER A 68 -16.94 39.05 9.64
N THR A 69 -18.00 38.79 8.89
CA THR A 69 -19.23 38.15 9.32
C THR A 69 -18.89 36.80 9.95
N SER A 70 -19.07 36.68 11.27
CA SER A 70 -18.85 35.44 12.00
C SER A 70 -19.93 34.42 11.62
N GLY A 71 -19.65 33.60 10.60
CA GLY A 71 -20.33 32.33 10.43
C GLY A 71 -20.08 31.49 11.68
N ALA A 72 -21.15 31.05 12.34
CA ALA A 72 -21.07 30.18 13.50
C ALA A 72 -20.20 28.97 13.13
N ALA A 73 -19.05 28.83 13.81
CA ALA A 73 -18.21 27.66 13.65
C ALA A 73 -19.04 26.43 14.01
N ALA A 74 -19.13 25.49 13.07
CA ALA A 74 -19.70 24.17 13.33
C ALA A 74 -19.02 23.60 14.59
N PRO A 75 -19.77 22.94 15.50
CA PRO A 75 -19.17 22.33 16.67
C PRO A 75 -18.02 21.41 16.23
N PRO A 76 -16.88 21.40 16.95
CA PRO A 76 -15.77 20.51 16.60
C PRO A 76 -16.29 19.08 16.55
N ALA A 77 -16.01 18.39 15.43
CA ALA A 77 -16.43 17.02 15.22
C ALA A 77 -15.99 16.17 16.43
N VAL A 78 -16.95 15.56 17.12
CA VAL A 78 -16.65 14.69 18.26
C VAL A 78 -15.82 13.52 17.73
N MET A 79 -14.55 13.47 18.13
CA MET A 79 -13.66 12.37 17.75
C MET A 79 -14.18 11.09 18.39
N ARG A 80 -14.67 10.17 17.56
CA ARG A 80 -15.09 8.83 18.00
C ARG A 80 -13.91 8.12 18.65
N LYS A 81 -14.12 7.59 19.85
CA LYS A 81 -13.17 6.64 20.47
C LYS A 81 -13.27 5.30 19.74
N ARG A 82 -12.23 4.92 19.01
CA ARG A 82 -12.18 3.67 18.24
C ARG A 82 -11.56 2.53 19.06
N ARG A 83 -11.90 1.29 18.73
CA ARG A 83 -11.26 0.11 19.35
C ARG A 83 -9.79 0.01 18.95
N THR A 84 -8.97 -0.56 19.83
CA THR A 84 -7.53 -0.74 19.59
C THR A 84 -7.15 -2.19 19.27
N ARG A 85 -8.08 -3.13 19.47
CA ARG A 85 -7.86 -4.58 19.35
C ARG A 85 -9.18 -5.29 19.05
N VAL A 86 -9.09 -6.46 18.40
CA VAL A 86 -10.20 -7.42 18.21
C VAL A 86 -9.99 -8.65 19.11
N PRO A 87 -11.02 -9.48 19.35
CA PRO A 87 -10.87 -10.69 20.15
C PRO A 87 -9.76 -11.62 19.64
N ASP A 88 -9.16 -12.38 20.55
CA ASP A 88 -8.09 -13.31 20.21
C ASP A 88 -8.58 -14.41 19.27
N LYS A 89 -7.77 -14.74 18.27
CA LYS A 89 -8.05 -15.84 17.37
C LYS A 89 -7.90 -17.16 18.14
N PRO A 90 -8.83 -18.12 17.96
CA PRO A 90 -8.67 -19.46 18.47
C PRO A 90 -7.32 -20.11 18.07
N ASN A 91 -6.71 -20.84 19.00
CA ASN A 91 -5.42 -21.50 18.77
C ASN A 91 -5.59 -22.86 18.07
N TYR A 92 -5.91 -22.84 16.77
CA TYR A 92 -5.94 -24.04 15.95
C TYR A 92 -4.65 -24.18 15.13
N PRO A 93 -3.94 -25.31 15.22
CA PRO A 93 -2.79 -25.56 14.35
C PRO A 93 -3.26 -25.69 12.90
N LEU A 94 -2.79 -24.79 12.05
CA LEU A 94 -3.12 -24.77 10.62
C LEU A 94 -2.10 -25.58 9.83
N ASN A 95 -2.54 -26.62 9.12
CA ASN A 95 -1.73 -27.28 8.11
C ASN A 95 -2.18 -26.83 6.72
N LEU A 96 -1.58 -25.75 6.20
CA LEU A 96 -1.92 -25.19 4.89
C LEU A 96 -1.66 -26.21 3.76
N TRP A 97 -0.62 -27.04 3.89
CA TRP A 97 -0.25 -28.03 2.89
C TRP A 97 -1.34 -29.08 2.64
N SER A 98 -2.08 -29.51 3.66
CA SER A 98 -3.13 -30.53 3.51
C SER A 98 -4.23 -30.09 2.53
N ILE A 99 -4.50 -28.79 2.48
CA ILE A 99 -5.48 -28.15 1.59
C ILE A 99 -4.84 -27.83 0.23
N MET A 100 -3.59 -27.36 0.24
CA MET A 100 -2.93 -26.82 -0.95
C MET A 100 -2.29 -27.88 -1.86
N LYS A 101 -2.06 -29.12 -1.39
CA LYS A 101 -1.33 -30.14 -2.17
C LYS A 101 -1.92 -30.42 -3.55
N ASN A 102 -3.25 -30.36 -3.70
CA ASN A 102 -3.97 -30.62 -4.96
C ASN A 102 -4.21 -29.36 -5.82
N CYS A 103 -3.56 -28.26 -5.43
CA CYS A 103 -3.81 -26.93 -5.96
C CYS A 103 -2.56 -26.28 -6.58
N ILE A 104 -1.49 -27.05 -6.78
CA ILE A 104 -0.27 -26.59 -7.44
C ILE A 104 -0.62 -26.05 -8.84
N GLY A 105 -0.16 -24.84 -9.14
CA GLY A 105 -0.43 -24.15 -10.41
C GLY A 105 -1.82 -23.50 -10.54
N LYS A 106 -2.73 -23.70 -9.58
CA LYS A 106 -4.07 -23.07 -9.59
C LYS A 106 -4.05 -21.67 -8.96
N ASP A 107 -5.06 -20.87 -9.30
CA ASP A 107 -5.34 -19.57 -8.69
C ASP A 107 -6.08 -19.74 -7.35
N LEU A 108 -5.55 -19.17 -6.27
CA LEU A 108 -6.08 -19.21 -4.91
C LEU A 108 -7.42 -18.51 -4.76
N SER A 109 -7.76 -17.57 -5.65
CA SER A 109 -9.10 -16.96 -5.67
C SER A 109 -10.20 -18.01 -5.90
N LYS A 110 -9.86 -19.10 -6.61
CA LYS A 110 -10.77 -20.20 -6.99
C LYS A 110 -10.71 -21.38 -6.02
N ILE A 111 -9.86 -21.34 -5.01
CA ILE A 111 -9.69 -22.42 -4.03
C ILE A 111 -10.44 -22.03 -2.76
N PRO A 112 -11.47 -22.81 -2.36
CA PRO A 112 -12.16 -22.57 -1.11
C PRO A 112 -11.21 -22.88 0.06
N LEU A 113 -10.82 -21.84 0.79
CA LEU A 113 -10.10 -21.98 2.05
C LEU A 113 -11.11 -21.96 3.22
N PRO A 114 -10.96 -22.83 4.22
CA PRO A 114 -11.67 -22.71 5.49
C PRO A 114 -11.41 -21.35 6.14
N VAL A 115 -12.37 -20.83 6.90
CA VAL A 115 -12.23 -19.54 7.62
C VAL A 115 -11.01 -19.51 8.55
N ASN A 116 -10.50 -20.66 8.98
CA ASN A 116 -9.32 -20.77 9.83
C ASN A 116 -8.04 -20.19 9.18
N PHE A 117 -7.99 -20.08 7.84
CA PHE A 117 -6.89 -19.45 7.09
C PHE A 117 -7.18 -17.99 6.72
N CYS A 118 -8.37 -17.52 7.07
CA CYS A 118 -8.77 -16.15 6.85
C CYS A 118 -8.38 -15.27 8.04
N GLU A 119 -8.66 -14.00 7.86
CA GLU A 119 -8.69 -12.98 8.90
C GLU A 119 -10.06 -12.29 8.81
N PRO A 120 -10.56 -11.67 9.89
CA PRO A 120 -11.89 -11.05 9.91
C PRO A 120 -11.96 -9.70 9.18
N LEU A 121 -11.32 -9.58 8.02
CA LEU A 121 -11.37 -8.44 7.12
C LEU A 121 -11.70 -8.89 5.69
N SER A 122 -12.55 -8.12 5.02
CA SER A 122 -12.80 -8.20 3.58
C SER A 122 -11.61 -7.65 2.79
N MET A 123 -11.44 -8.06 1.54
CA MET A 123 -10.41 -7.46 0.67
C MET A 123 -10.61 -5.95 0.52
N LEU A 124 -11.86 -5.45 0.56
CA LEU A 124 -12.14 -4.00 0.50
C LEU A 124 -11.56 -3.25 1.70
N GLN A 125 -11.63 -3.86 2.88
CA GLN A 125 -10.99 -3.36 4.10
C GLN A 125 -9.48 -3.45 3.99
N ARG A 126 -8.94 -4.58 3.52
CA ARG A 126 -7.49 -4.76 3.32
C ARG A 126 -6.89 -3.69 2.41
N VAL A 127 -7.58 -3.34 1.32
CA VAL A 127 -7.16 -2.28 0.40
C VAL A 127 -7.19 -0.90 1.09
N THR A 128 -8.12 -0.68 2.01
CA THR A 128 -8.20 0.59 2.76
C THR A 128 -7.00 0.81 3.70
N GLU A 129 -6.28 -0.24 4.10
CA GLU A 129 -5.02 -0.12 4.86
C GLU A 129 -3.92 0.64 4.09
N THR A 130 -4.04 0.81 2.77
CA THR A 130 -3.15 1.67 1.97
C THR A 130 -3.03 3.09 2.54
N TYR A 131 -4.08 3.59 3.21
CA TYR A 131 -4.11 4.96 3.76
C TYR A 131 -3.65 5.04 5.21
N GLU A 132 -3.06 3.98 5.76
CA GLU A 132 -2.47 3.99 7.11
C GLU A 132 -1.51 5.18 7.24
N TYR A 133 -0.59 5.36 6.28
CA TYR A 133 0.42 6.44 6.27
C TYR A 133 0.06 7.58 5.30
N SER A 134 -1.21 7.95 5.25
CA SER A 134 -1.73 9.03 4.38
C SER A 134 -1.22 10.44 4.73
N ASP A 135 -0.64 10.63 5.91
CA ASP A 135 0.06 11.85 6.30
C ASP A 135 1.24 12.16 5.37
N ILE A 136 1.88 11.14 4.77
CA ILE A 136 2.91 11.31 3.75
C ILE A 136 2.35 12.04 2.51
N LEU A 137 1.13 11.70 2.06
CA LEU A 137 0.48 12.38 0.94
C LEU A 137 0.14 13.83 1.31
N THR A 138 -0.29 14.07 2.54
CA THR A 138 -0.53 15.44 3.02
C THR A 138 0.76 16.26 3.03
N LYS A 139 1.90 15.65 3.40
CA LYS A 139 3.22 16.29 3.28
C LYS A 139 3.60 16.53 1.83
N ALA A 140 3.41 15.55 0.94
CA ALA A 140 3.66 15.68 -0.49
C ALA A 140 2.84 16.81 -1.13
N ALA A 141 1.59 16.98 -0.72
CA ALA A 141 0.70 18.05 -1.20
C ALA A 141 1.23 19.47 -0.86
N SER A 142 2.09 19.58 0.16
CA SER A 142 2.73 20.85 0.55
C SER A 142 4.03 21.16 -0.19
N CYS A 143 4.57 20.21 -0.95
CA CYS A 143 5.80 20.39 -1.71
C CYS A 143 5.56 21.27 -2.96
N SER A 144 6.51 22.16 -3.24
CA SER A 144 6.50 23.02 -4.43
C SER A 144 7.40 22.49 -5.55
N ASP A 145 8.49 21.80 -5.20
CA ASP A 145 9.31 21.04 -6.14
C ASP A 145 8.61 19.71 -6.50
N PRO A 146 8.31 19.46 -7.78
CA PRO A 146 7.68 18.20 -8.18
C PRO A 146 8.55 16.97 -7.95
N CYS A 147 9.88 17.11 -7.97
CA CYS A 147 10.80 16.00 -7.69
C CYS A 147 10.79 15.64 -6.19
N GLU A 148 10.77 16.64 -5.30
CA GLU A 148 10.53 16.41 -3.86
C GLU A 148 9.13 15.80 -3.61
N GLN A 149 8.08 16.34 -4.26
CA GLN A 149 6.72 15.78 -4.17
C GLN A 149 6.72 14.30 -4.56
N MET A 150 7.36 13.95 -5.69
CA MET A 150 7.51 12.56 -6.16
C MET A 150 8.29 11.68 -5.16
N ALA A 151 9.31 12.20 -4.48
CA ALA A 151 10.05 11.44 -3.46
C ALA A 151 9.15 11.04 -2.27
N TYR A 152 8.25 11.93 -1.82
CA TYR A 152 7.25 11.58 -0.80
C TYR A 152 6.18 10.64 -1.34
N VAL A 153 5.73 10.81 -2.59
CA VAL A 153 4.82 9.84 -3.24
C VAL A 153 5.46 8.45 -3.27
N ALA A 154 6.74 8.34 -3.61
CA ALA A 154 7.48 7.09 -3.58
C ALA A 154 7.49 6.46 -2.18
N ALA A 155 7.79 7.24 -1.14
CA ALA A 155 7.71 6.77 0.25
C ALA A 155 6.31 6.26 0.63
N PHE A 156 5.25 6.96 0.21
CA PHE A 156 3.87 6.50 0.40
C PHE A 156 3.63 5.15 -0.29
N THR A 157 4.02 4.98 -1.56
CA THR A 157 3.82 3.70 -2.27
C THR A 157 4.58 2.52 -1.65
N ILE A 158 5.70 2.78 -0.97
CA ILE A 158 6.46 1.75 -0.24
C ILE A 158 5.77 1.41 1.08
N SER A 159 5.22 2.42 1.78
CA SER A 159 4.61 2.25 3.10
C SER A 159 3.43 1.26 3.11
N VAL A 160 2.75 1.08 1.98
CA VAL A 160 1.57 0.21 1.85
C VAL A 160 1.89 -1.27 2.13
N TYR A 161 3.15 -1.68 1.98
CA TYR A 161 3.57 -3.06 2.24
C TYR A 161 3.86 -3.36 3.71
N ALA A 162 3.96 -2.34 4.57
CA ALA A 162 4.37 -2.51 5.95
C ALA A 162 3.43 -3.43 6.75
N SER A 163 2.11 -3.30 6.54
CA SER A 163 1.11 -4.16 7.21
C SER A 163 1.17 -5.62 6.75
N THR A 164 1.77 -5.90 5.58
CA THR A 164 1.91 -7.26 5.03
C THR A 164 3.00 -8.07 5.70
N SER A 165 3.99 -7.45 6.35
CA SER A 165 5.21 -8.13 6.80
C SER A 165 4.95 -9.33 7.72
N ASN A 166 3.87 -9.23 8.52
CA ASN A 166 3.51 -10.20 9.56
C ASN A 166 2.11 -10.78 9.35
N ARG A 167 1.44 -10.48 8.22
CA ARG A 167 0.04 -10.85 7.99
C ARG A 167 -0.10 -11.84 6.85
N THR A 168 -0.34 -13.10 7.23
CA THR A 168 -0.47 -14.24 6.33
C THR A 168 -1.90 -14.76 6.20
N GLY A 169 -2.85 -14.19 6.94
CA GLY A 169 -4.27 -14.48 6.81
C GLY A 169 -4.82 -13.96 5.48
N LYS A 170 -5.67 -14.77 4.82
CA LYS A 170 -6.35 -14.38 3.58
C LYS A 170 -7.59 -13.54 3.93
N PRO A 171 -7.72 -12.28 3.48
CA PRO A 171 -8.97 -11.55 3.65
C PRO A 171 -10.13 -12.26 2.95
N PHE A 172 -11.36 -12.04 3.41
CA PHE A 172 -12.55 -12.53 2.74
C PHE A 172 -12.63 -11.96 1.32
N ASN A 173 -12.94 -12.83 0.34
CA ASN A 173 -13.22 -12.37 -1.01
C ASN A 173 -14.56 -11.63 -0.99
N PRO A 174 -14.63 -10.35 -1.38
CA PRO A 174 -15.87 -9.59 -1.32
C PRO A 174 -16.93 -10.18 -2.26
N LEU A 175 -18.20 -10.07 -1.88
CA LEU A 175 -19.32 -10.37 -2.78
C LEU A 175 -19.43 -9.28 -3.86
N LEU A 176 -19.94 -9.60 -5.04
CA LEU A 176 -20.24 -8.62 -6.08
C LEU A 176 -21.23 -7.58 -5.55
N GLY A 177 -20.89 -6.31 -5.63
CA GLY A 177 -21.67 -5.21 -5.06
C GLY A 177 -21.47 -4.99 -3.55
N GLU A 178 -20.62 -5.79 -2.89
CA GLU A 178 -20.16 -5.48 -1.53
C GLU A 178 -19.44 -4.13 -1.53
N THR A 179 -19.70 -3.31 -0.53
CA THR A 179 -19.08 -2.00 -0.35
C THR A 179 -18.29 -1.95 0.94
N PHE A 180 -17.36 -1.02 1.05
CA PHE A 180 -16.77 -0.67 2.34
C PHE A 180 -16.45 0.81 2.37
N GLU A 181 -17.02 1.52 3.35
CA GLU A 181 -16.65 2.90 3.64
C GLU A 181 -15.73 3.03 4.86
N CYS A 182 -14.87 4.04 4.84
CA CYS A 182 -14.08 4.43 6.00
C CYS A 182 -13.94 5.94 6.04
N ASP A 183 -14.72 6.60 6.89
CA ASP A 183 -14.60 8.05 7.12
C ASP A 183 -13.69 8.31 8.33
N ARG A 184 -12.53 8.91 8.04
CA ARG A 184 -11.52 9.33 9.01
C ARG A 184 -11.23 10.82 8.86
N MET A 185 -12.13 11.62 8.29
CA MET A 185 -11.89 13.04 8.06
C MET A 185 -11.63 13.82 9.35
N ALA A 186 -12.28 13.42 10.44
CA ALA A 186 -12.15 14.05 11.75
C ALA A 186 -10.79 13.79 12.43
N ASP A 187 -10.19 12.61 12.25
CA ASP A 187 -8.99 12.19 12.98
C ASP A 187 -7.76 11.94 12.11
N LEU A 188 -7.91 11.37 10.91
CA LEU A 188 -6.79 11.13 9.97
C LEU A 188 -6.85 12.03 8.70
N GLY A 189 -7.93 12.78 8.51
CA GLY A 189 -8.06 13.74 7.40
C GLY A 189 -8.32 13.13 6.03
N TRP A 190 -8.90 11.93 5.96
CA TRP A 190 -9.30 11.28 4.72
C TRP A 190 -10.57 10.46 4.88
N ARG A 191 -11.25 10.17 3.78
CA ARG A 191 -12.32 9.16 3.73
C ARG A 191 -12.26 8.35 2.44
N ALA A 192 -12.63 7.09 2.51
CA ALA A 192 -12.59 6.17 1.38
C ALA A 192 -13.91 5.41 1.21
N ILE A 193 -14.24 5.10 -0.04
CA ILE A 193 -15.30 4.17 -0.44
C ILE A 193 -14.73 3.17 -1.42
N SER A 194 -15.03 1.89 -1.20
CA SER A 194 -14.69 0.80 -2.09
C SER A 194 -15.94 0.02 -2.49
N GLU A 195 -15.98 -0.51 -3.71
CA GLU A 195 -17.01 -1.43 -4.18
C GLU A 195 -16.37 -2.61 -4.92
N GLN A 196 -16.88 -3.82 -4.70
CA GLN A 196 -16.53 -4.98 -5.51
C GLN A 196 -17.28 -4.91 -6.86
N VAL A 197 -16.62 -4.32 -7.86
CA VAL A 197 -17.18 -4.02 -9.18
C VAL A 197 -17.21 -5.22 -10.13
N SER A 198 -16.42 -6.26 -9.86
CA SER A 198 -16.44 -7.53 -10.61
C SER A 198 -16.07 -8.71 -9.72
N HIS A 199 -16.62 -9.89 -10.01
CA HIS A 199 -16.30 -11.14 -9.30
C HIS A 199 -15.52 -12.16 -10.16
N HIS A 200 -15.65 -12.08 -11.49
CA HIS A 200 -14.95 -12.97 -12.43
C HIS A 200 -14.39 -12.20 -13.64
N PRO A 201 -13.12 -11.75 -13.59
CA PRO A 201 -12.19 -11.84 -12.46
C PRO A 201 -12.58 -10.92 -11.28
N PRO A 202 -12.17 -11.22 -10.04
CA PRO A 202 -12.40 -10.35 -8.89
C PRO A 202 -11.71 -8.99 -9.08
N MET A 203 -12.46 -7.91 -8.91
CA MET A 203 -11.97 -6.54 -8.98
C MET A 203 -12.72 -5.67 -7.98
N ALA A 204 -11.96 -4.89 -7.21
CA ALA A 204 -12.49 -3.81 -6.40
C ALA A 204 -12.15 -2.47 -7.06
N ALA A 205 -13.09 -1.52 -7.04
CA ALA A 205 -12.80 -0.11 -7.30
C ALA A 205 -12.77 0.62 -5.97
N GLN A 206 -11.85 1.56 -5.80
CA GLN A 206 -11.74 2.39 -4.61
C GLN A 206 -11.50 3.84 -4.99
N TYR A 207 -12.14 4.74 -4.24
CA TYR A 207 -11.87 6.16 -4.23
C TYR A 207 -11.63 6.62 -2.79
N CYS A 208 -10.57 7.38 -2.59
CA CYS A 208 -10.21 7.98 -1.32
C CYS A 208 -9.86 9.45 -1.55
N GLU A 209 -10.41 10.32 -0.72
CA GLU A 209 -10.09 11.73 -0.72
C GLU A 209 -9.55 12.14 0.65
N GLY A 210 -8.46 12.91 0.62
CA GLY A 210 -7.87 13.52 1.80
C GLY A 210 -7.67 15.01 1.61
N ARG A 211 -6.94 15.63 2.54
CA ARG A 211 -6.68 17.07 2.52
C ARG A 211 -5.68 17.44 1.41
N GLY A 212 -6.20 17.87 0.27
CA GLY A 212 -5.40 18.36 -0.86
C GLY A 212 -4.94 17.28 -1.83
N TRP A 213 -5.45 16.04 -1.68
CA TRP A 213 -5.12 14.91 -2.54
C TRP A 213 -6.28 13.94 -2.67
N ARG A 214 -6.32 13.21 -3.79
CA ARG A 214 -7.29 12.14 -4.06
C ARG A 214 -6.58 10.94 -4.67
N VAL A 215 -6.95 9.75 -4.25
CA VAL A 215 -6.48 8.49 -4.82
C VAL A 215 -7.67 7.70 -5.33
N PHE A 216 -7.58 7.21 -6.57
CA PHE A 216 -8.51 6.23 -7.08
C PHE A 216 -7.75 5.07 -7.72
N GLN A 217 -8.30 3.86 -7.57
CA GLN A 217 -7.61 2.65 -8.02
C GLN A 217 -8.57 1.51 -8.31
N GLU A 218 -8.15 0.65 -9.24
CA GLU A 218 -8.73 -0.67 -9.41
C GLU A 218 -7.78 -1.70 -8.82
N VAL A 219 -8.31 -2.60 -8.01
CA VAL A 219 -7.52 -3.67 -7.39
C VAL A 219 -7.99 -5.00 -7.94
N THR A 220 -7.20 -5.55 -8.85
CA THR A 220 -7.28 -6.94 -9.29
C THR A 220 -6.02 -7.66 -8.85
N VAL A 221 -6.17 -8.83 -8.25
CA VAL A 221 -5.05 -9.64 -7.76
C VAL A 221 -5.16 -11.03 -8.36
N THR A 222 -4.07 -11.49 -8.98
CA THR A 222 -3.94 -12.90 -9.37
C THR A 222 -2.95 -13.59 -8.46
N SER A 223 -3.17 -14.87 -8.22
CA SER A 223 -2.29 -15.65 -7.37
C SER A 223 -1.81 -16.92 -8.07
N LYS A 224 -0.58 -17.33 -7.78
CA LYS A 224 0.04 -18.54 -8.36
C LYS A 224 0.71 -19.35 -7.27
N PHE A 225 0.24 -20.58 -7.07
CA PHE A 225 0.92 -21.53 -6.18
C PHE A 225 2.09 -22.22 -6.91
N ARG A 226 3.31 -22.03 -6.41
CA ARG A 226 4.55 -22.59 -6.98
C ARG A 226 5.12 -23.74 -6.13
N GLY A 227 4.28 -24.42 -5.36
CA GLY A 227 4.68 -25.50 -4.46
C GLY A 227 5.28 -24.97 -3.15
N LYS A 228 6.48 -24.38 -3.19
CA LYS A 228 7.14 -23.89 -1.96
C LYS A 228 6.63 -22.53 -1.48
N TYR A 229 6.12 -21.71 -2.40
CA TYR A 229 5.66 -20.35 -2.14
C TYR A 229 4.40 -20.01 -2.96
N PHE A 230 3.67 -18.99 -2.53
CA PHE A 230 2.65 -18.32 -3.34
C PHE A 230 3.21 -17.00 -3.87
N GLN A 231 2.86 -16.69 -5.11
CA GLN A 231 3.00 -15.34 -5.66
C GLN A 231 1.63 -14.68 -5.73
N ILE A 232 1.55 -13.45 -5.29
CA ILE A 232 0.37 -12.59 -5.32
C ILE A 232 0.77 -11.39 -6.20
N ILE A 233 0.11 -11.26 -7.34
CA ILE A 233 0.46 -10.33 -8.41
C ILE A 233 -0.71 -9.33 -8.57
N PRO A 234 -0.56 -8.10 -8.08
CA PRO A 234 -1.51 -7.03 -8.35
C PRO A 234 -1.43 -6.62 -9.83
N LEU A 235 -2.58 -6.41 -10.47
CA LEU A 235 -2.67 -6.09 -11.91
C LEU A 235 -3.16 -4.67 -12.19
N GLY A 236 -3.77 -4.01 -11.20
CA GLY A 236 -4.38 -2.70 -11.38
C GLY A 236 -3.40 -1.54 -11.31
N THR A 237 -3.83 -0.40 -11.83
CA THR A 237 -3.13 0.89 -11.76
C THR A 237 -3.76 1.73 -10.65
N SER A 238 -2.93 2.39 -9.83
CA SER A 238 -3.38 3.40 -8.87
C SER A 238 -3.11 4.79 -9.43
N HIS A 239 -4.02 5.72 -9.17
CA HIS A 239 -3.95 7.12 -9.59
C HIS A 239 -3.97 8.02 -8.36
N LEU A 240 -3.13 9.06 -8.35
CA LEU A 240 -3.07 10.06 -7.29
C LEU A 240 -3.07 11.45 -7.90
N GLU A 241 -3.98 12.29 -7.43
CA GLU A 241 -4.12 13.67 -7.85
C GLU A 241 -3.89 14.61 -6.66
N PHE A 242 -3.19 15.71 -6.90
CA PHE A 242 -3.02 16.79 -5.93
C PHE A 242 -3.76 18.05 -6.36
N ASP A 243 -4.55 18.63 -5.46
CA ASP A 243 -5.40 19.79 -5.78
C ASP A 243 -4.56 21.04 -6.14
N SER A 244 -3.53 21.34 -5.35
CA SER A 244 -2.74 22.58 -5.49
C SER A 244 -1.80 22.56 -6.70
N SER A 245 -1.07 21.45 -6.89
CA SER A 245 -0.15 21.33 -8.02
C SER A 245 -0.85 20.90 -9.30
N GLY A 246 -2.03 20.26 -9.20
CA GLY A 246 -2.70 19.61 -10.32
C GLY A 246 -1.92 18.44 -10.91
N ASN A 247 -0.89 17.94 -10.22
CA ASN A 247 -0.11 16.79 -10.66
C ASN A 247 -0.94 15.52 -10.57
N HIS A 248 -0.74 14.61 -11.54
CA HIS A 248 -1.41 13.32 -11.61
C HIS A 248 -0.35 12.22 -11.71
N TYR A 249 -0.28 11.38 -10.70
CA TYR A 249 0.68 10.29 -10.60
C TYR A 249 0.01 8.94 -10.84
N THR A 250 0.70 8.02 -11.51
CA THR A 250 0.28 6.62 -11.59
C THR A 250 1.40 5.67 -11.24
N TRP A 251 1.06 4.55 -10.61
CA TRP A 251 1.98 3.44 -10.34
C TRP A 251 1.26 2.10 -10.34
N ARG A 252 2.05 1.02 -10.35
CA ARG A 252 1.58 -0.35 -10.08
C ARG A 252 2.31 -0.91 -8.87
N ASN A 253 1.59 -1.69 -8.08
CA ASN A 253 2.17 -2.41 -6.95
C ASN A 253 3.04 -3.59 -7.45
N VAL A 254 4.02 -3.99 -6.64
CA VAL A 254 4.96 -5.08 -6.95
C VAL A 254 4.43 -6.44 -6.49
N THR A 255 5.14 -7.51 -6.82
CA THR A 255 4.72 -8.87 -6.48
C THR A 255 5.02 -9.16 -5.01
N THR A 256 4.01 -9.68 -4.31
CA THR A 256 4.17 -10.25 -2.97
C THR A 256 4.40 -11.76 -3.06
N THR A 257 5.43 -12.27 -2.38
CA THR A 257 5.68 -13.71 -2.27
C THR A 257 5.52 -14.18 -0.83
N VAL A 258 4.68 -15.19 -0.61
CA VAL A 258 4.52 -15.86 0.69
C VAL A 258 5.27 -17.19 0.66
N HIS A 259 6.35 -17.27 1.43
CA HIS A 259 7.24 -18.42 1.47
C HIS A 259 6.81 -19.46 2.50
N ASN A 260 7.42 -20.64 2.43
CA ASN A 260 7.29 -21.74 3.39
C ASN A 260 5.87 -22.34 3.49
N ILE A 261 5.16 -22.43 2.36
CA ILE A 261 3.78 -22.97 2.31
C ILE A 261 3.71 -24.45 2.73
N ILE A 262 4.80 -25.19 2.52
CA ILE A 262 4.87 -26.63 2.83
C ILE A 262 5.46 -26.86 4.23
N VAL A 263 6.61 -26.25 4.53
CA VAL A 263 7.39 -26.48 5.75
C VAL A 263 8.00 -25.17 6.24
N GLY A 264 7.89 -24.91 7.55
CA GLY A 264 8.48 -23.76 8.22
C GLY A 264 7.46 -22.67 8.56
N LYS A 265 7.93 -21.60 9.20
CA LYS A 265 7.11 -20.42 9.47
C LYS A 265 6.89 -19.65 8.17
N LEU A 266 5.64 -19.29 7.88
CA LEU A 266 5.28 -18.42 6.77
C LEU A 266 5.95 -17.05 6.94
N TRP A 267 6.50 -16.52 5.85
CA TRP A 267 7.04 -15.17 5.81
C TRP A 267 6.80 -14.55 4.44
N VAL A 268 6.76 -13.22 4.41
CA VAL A 268 6.39 -12.42 3.25
C VAL A 268 7.61 -11.66 2.73
N ASP A 269 7.75 -11.65 1.40
CA ASP A 269 8.69 -10.83 0.65
C ASP A 269 7.96 -9.96 -0.38
N GLN A 270 8.55 -8.82 -0.70
CA GLN A 270 8.11 -7.92 -1.78
C GLN A 270 9.24 -7.76 -2.76
N HIS A 271 9.00 -7.99 -4.05
CA HIS A 271 10.05 -7.93 -5.05
C HIS A 271 9.55 -7.48 -6.43
N GLY A 272 10.48 -6.97 -7.22
CA GLY A 272 10.25 -6.48 -8.58
C GLY A 272 10.56 -4.99 -8.72
N ASP A 273 10.42 -4.50 -9.94
CA ASP A 273 10.68 -3.11 -10.29
C ASP A 273 9.34 -2.43 -10.63
N THR A 274 9.19 -1.16 -10.25
CA THR A 274 8.00 -0.36 -10.57
C THR A 274 8.37 1.10 -10.81
N ASP A 275 7.59 1.75 -11.66
CA ASP A 275 7.72 3.17 -11.95
C ASP A 275 6.50 3.94 -11.43
N ILE A 276 6.76 5.10 -10.83
CA ILE A 276 5.77 6.12 -10.51
C ILE A 276 5.96 7.24 -11.51
N ILE A 277 4.91 7.56 -12.26
CA ILE A 277 4.97 8.51 -13.37
C ILE A 277 4.06 9.68 -13.06
N ASN A 278 4.58 10.91 -13.12
CA ASN A 278 3.76 12.12 -13.14
C ASN A 278 3.44 12.48 -14.59
N HIS A 279 2.17 12.41 -14.97
CA HIS A 279 1.74 12.68 -16.34
C HIS A 279 1.74 14.16 -16.69
N LYS A 280 1.73 15.05 -15.70
CA LYS A 280 1.66 16.50 -15.93
C LYS A 280 3.00 17.12 -16.32
N ASP A 281 4.07 16.76 -15.62
CA ASP A 281 5.39 17.39 -15.80
C ASP A 281 6.48 16.44 -16.31
N GLY A 282 6.18 15.14 -16.42
CA GLY A 282 7.10 14.12 -16.91
C GLY A 282 8.12 13.62 -15.88
N THR A 283 8.06 14.05 -14.63
CA THR A 283 8.87 13.48 -13.55
C THR A 283 8.53 12.00 -13.34
N LYS A 284 9.55 11.18 -13.05
CA LYS A 284 9.38 9.74 -12.83
C LYS A 284 10.20 9.27 -11.64
N CYS A 285 9.73 8.28 -10.91
CA CYS A 285 10.51 7.57 -9.90
C CYS A 285 10.59 6.10 -10.25
N HIS A 286 11.81 5.56 -10.32
CA HIS A 286 12.04 4.13 -10.46
C HIS A 286 12.34 3.52 -9.10
N LEU A 287 11.56 2.51 -8.70
CA LEU A 287 11.73 1.76 -7.46
C LEU A 287 12.07 0.30 -7.74
N LYS A 288 13.07 -0.21 -7.04
CA LYS A 288 13.53 -1.59 -7.09
C LYS A 288 13.43 -2.25 -5.73
N TYR A 289 12.57 -3.27 -5.65
CA TYR A 289 12.37 -4.11 -4.48
C TYR A 289 13.28 -5.34 -4.61
N ILE A 290 14.33 -5.39 -3.80
CA ILE A 290 15.37 -6.40 -3.90
C ILE A 290 14.83 -7.71 -3.31
N PRO A 291 14.71 -8.78 -4.11
CA PRO A 291 14.20 -10.05 -3.63
C PRO A 291 15.13 -10.64 -2.58
N TYR A 292 14.56 -11.40 -1.65
CA TYR A 292 15.34 -12.21 -0.73
C TYR A 292 16.32 -13.13 -1.48
N SER A 293 17.57 -13.15 -1.03
CA SER A 293 18.60 -14.05 -1.54
C SER A 293 19.44 -14.61 -0.39
N TYR A 294 19.66 -15.94 -0.41
CA TYR A 294 20.54 -16.62 0.53
C TYR A 294 22.03 -16.28 0.33
N PHE A 295 22.39 -15.76 -0.84
CA PHE A 295 23.79 -15.54 -1.23
C PHE A 295 24.27 -14.11 -0.97
N THR A 296 23.37 -13.19 -0.62
CA THR A 296 23.69 -11.78 -0.36
C THR A 296 23.72 -11.50 1.13
N ARG A 297 24.75 -10.76 1.59
CA ARG A 297 24.81 -10.23 2.97
C ARG A 297 24.03 -8.92 3.14
N ASP A 298 23.36 -8.46 2.07
CA ASP A 298 22.54 -7.25 2.10
C ASP A 298 21.39 -7.37 3.09
N ALA A 299 20.95 -6.21 3.61
CA ALA A 299 19.72 -6.12 4.38
C ALA A 299 18.55 -6.71 3.57
N GLN A 300 17.78 -7.60 4.19
CA GLN A 300 16.56 -8.15 3.60
C GLN A 300 15.52 -7.05 3.45
N ARG A 301 14.53 -7.26 2.56
CA ARG A 301 13.38 -6.34 2.37
C ARG A 301 13.76 -4.94 1.87
N LYS A 302 14.95 -4.83 1.27
CA LYS A 302 15.52 -3.57 0.82
C LYS A 302 14.78 -3.03 -0.40
N VAL A 303 14.52 -1.73 -0.37
CA VAL A 303 14.03 -0.95 -1.51
C VAL A 303 15.05 0.14 -1.81
N LYS A 304 15.35 0.31 -3.09
CA LYS A 304 16.15 1.43 -3.60
C LYS A 304 15.40 2.08 -4.75
N GLY A 305 15.60 3.36 -4.94
CA GLY A 305 15.05 4.06 -6.08
C GLY A 305 15.65 5.43 -6.28
N CYS A 306 15.23 6.05 -7.37
CA CYS A 306 15.64 7.39 -7.74
C CYS A 306 14.48 8.13 -8.39
N VAL A 307 14.38 9.43 -8.12
CA VAL A 307 13.47 10.35 -8.80
C VAL A 307 14.25 11.07 -9.87
N MET A 308 13.71 11.11 -11.07
CA MET A 308 14.26 11.76 -12.23
C MET A 308 13.32 12.88 -12.71
N ASP A 309 13.91 13.97 -13.18
CA ASP A 309 13.18 14.99 -13.91
C ASP A 309 12.78 14.50 -15.32
N LYS A 310 12.05 15.34 -16.07
CA LYS A 310 11.63 15.06 -17.45
C LYS A 310 12.78 14.79 -18.43
N ASP A 311 13.98 15.27 -18.08
CA ASP A 311 15.20 15.16 -18.88
C ASP A 311 16.05 13.96 -18.40
N GLU A 312 15.45 13.09 -17.58
CA GLU A 312 16.04 11.88 -16.99
C GLU A 312 17.20 12.12 -16.01
N ASN A 313 17.38 13.36 -15.54
CA ASN A 313 18.40 13.65 -14.54
C ASN A 313 17.90 13.22 -13.16
N VAL A 314 18.69 12.41 -12.44
CA VAL A 314 18.36 12.01 -11.08
C VAL A 314 18.46 13.21 -10.14
N LYS A 315 17.36 13.52 -9.45
CA LYS A 315 17.23 14.63 -8.49
C LYS A 315 17.11 14.18 -7.05
N TRP A 316 16.55 13.00 -6.80
CA TRP A 316 16.42 12.45 -5.45
C TRP A 316 16.75 10.97 -5.43
N ILE A 317 17.30 10.52 -4.31
CA ILE A 317 17.49 9.11 -3.98
C ILE A 317 16.42 8.70 -2.97
N VAL A 318 15.85 7.51 -3.16
CA VAL A 318 14.93 6.85 -2.23
C VAL A 318 15.58 5.55 -1.77
N THR A 319 15.66 5.31 -0.46
CA THR A 319 16.29 4.10 0.08
C THR A 319 15.64 3.68 1.39
N GLY A 320 15.62 2.39 1.69
CA GLY A 320 15.10 1.88 2.95
C GLY A 320 14.78 0.40 2.92
N THR A 321 13.93 -0.04 3.84
CA THR A 321 13.25 -1.34 3.77
C THR A 321 11.75 -1.14 3.85
N TRP A 322 10.99 -1.90 3.07
CA TRP A 322 9.53 -1.73 2.96
C TRP A 322 8.76 -2.08 4.25
N ASP A 323 9.45 -2.64 5.24
CA ASP A 323 8.89 -3.11 6.50
C ASP A 323 9.37 -2.34 7.73
N GLU A 324 10.18 -1.29 7.57
CA GLU A 324 10.76 -0.55 8.70
C GLU A 324 10.76 0.97 8.45
N LYS A 325 11.51 1.44 7.45
CA LYS A 325 11.79 2.87 7.25
C LYS A 325 12.16 3.17 5.81
N VAL A 326 11.76 4.35 5.31
CA VAL A 326 12.22 4.93 4.04
C VAL A 326 12.79 6.32 4.28
N GLU A 327 13.94 6.56 3.66
CA GLU A 327 14.65 7.82 3.65
C GLU A 327 14.79 8.34 2.22
N ILE A 328 14.70 9.67 2.08
CA ILE A 328 14.89 10.38 0.81
C ILE A 328 16.01 11.41 0.96
N ALA A 329 16.78 11.62 -0.09
CA ALA A 329 17.84 12.63 -0.09
C ALA A 329 17.96 13.32 -1.45
N PRO A 330 18.12 14.66 -1.49
CA PRO A 330 18.34 15.37 -2.75
C PRO A 330 19.74 15.04 -3.28
N VAL A 331 19.86 14.91 -4.60
CA VAL A 331 21.16 14.77 -5.27
C VAL A 331 21.80 16.15 -5.41
N THR A 332 23.01 16.30 -4.88
CA THR A 332 23.77 17.56 -4.91
C THR A 332 24.74 17.60 -6.08
N SER A 333 25.29 16.46 -6.47
CA SER A 333 26.14 16.32 -7.65
C SER A 333 26.19 14.88 -8.14
N VAL A 334 26.55 14.72 -9.40
CA VAL A 334 26.79 13.42 -10.04
C VAL A 334 28.26 13.36 -10.43
N GLU A 335 28.94 12.31 -10.00
CA GLU A 335 30.33 12.00 -10.36
C GLU A 335 30.39 10.69 -11.14
N GLY A 336 31.52 10.41 -11.78
CA GLY A 336 31.69 9.21 -12.61
C GLY A 336 31.23 9.40 -14.06
N ASP A 337 31.33 8.34 -14.85
CA ASP A 337 30.88 8.33 -16.24
C ASP A 337 29.37 8.02 -16.34
N SER A 338 28.80 8.19 -17.53
CA SER A 338 27.39 7.93 -17.80
C SER A 338 26.95 6.48 -17.57
N ASN A 339 27.90 5.53 -17.55
CA ASN A 339 27.61 4.11 -17.33
C ASN A 339 27.63 3.72 -15.85
N ASN A 340 28.42 4.42 -15.03
CA ASN A 340 28.55 4.19 -13.60
C ASN A 340 28.49 5.51 -12.81
N PRO A 341 27.34 6.21 -12.84
CA PRO A 341 27.17 7.43 -12.09
C PRO A 341 27.21 7.17 -10.58
N VAL A 342 27.90 8.04 -9.86
CA VAL A 342 27.97 8.10 -8.40
C VAL A 342 27.23 9.36 -7.96
N TYR A 343 26.09 9.18 -7.31
CA TYR A 343 25.27 10.28 -6.84
C TYR A 343 25.71 10.72 -5.44
N ARG A 344 26.20 11.97 -5.33
CA ARG A 344 26.38 12.61 -4.02
C ARG A 344 25.04 13.18 -3.58
N THR A 345 24.72 12.96 -2.31
CA THR A 345 23.45 13.34 -1.73
C THR A 345 23.63 14.39 -0.64
N GLY A 346 22.61 15.22 -0.46
CA GLY A 346 22.45 16.02 0.73
C GLY A 346 22.02 15.16 1.93
N PRO A 347 21.62 15.79 3.04
CA PRO A 347 21.14 15.08 4.22
C PRO A 347 19.92 14.19 3.91
N TYR A 348 19.91 12.99 4.47
CA TYR A 348 18.76 12.10 4.41
C TYR A 348 17.62 12.61 5.30
N ILE A 349 16.41 12.54 4.77
CA ILE A 349 15.16 12.89 5.43
C ILE A 349 14.35 11.61 5.58
N VAL A 350 13.84 11.35 6.79
CA VAL A 350 12.92 10.22 7.02
C VAL A 350 11.56 10.57 6.42
N ALA A 351 11.26 10.01 5.26
CA ALA A 351 9.99 10.22 4.58
C ALA A 351 8.88 9.31 5.12
N TRP A 352 9.25 8.15 5.66
CA TRP A 352 8.33 7.22 6.31
C TRP A 352 9.04 6.37 7.35
N GLN A 353 8.35 6.11 8.46
CA GLN A 353 8.75 5.14 9.48
C GLN A 353 7.52 4.30 9.83
N ARG A 354 7.71 2.99 9.93
CA ARG A 354 6.65 2.06 10.29
C ARG A 354 6.17 2.31 11.73
N ARG A 355 4.86 2.27 11.90
CA ARG A 355 4.22 2.07 13.20
C ARG A 355 4.09 0.56 13.43
N HIS A 356 4.85 0.04 14.39
CA HIS A 356 4.77 -1.39 14.70
C HIS A 356 3.38 -1.74 15.24
N PRO A 357 2.85 -2.94 14.90
CA PRO A 357 1.64 -3.44 15.52
C PRO A 357 1.76 -3.44 17.05
N PRO A 358 0.64 -3.27 17.78
CA PRO A 358 0.69 -3.26 19.24
C PRO A 358 1.20 -4.60 19.80
N PRO A 359 1.67 -4.62 21.06
CA PRO A 359 2.05 -5.86 21.73
C PRO A 359 0.94 -6.92 21.65
N GLU A 360 1.36 -8.19 21.56
CA GLU A 360 0.47 -9.36 21.43
C GLU A 360 -0.39 -9.42 20.15
N SER A 361 -0.09 -8.59 19.14
CA SER A 361 -0.84 -8.58 17.87
C SER A 361 -0.89 -9.94 17.18
N GLU A 362 0.05 -10.84 17.41
CA GLU A 362 0.02 -12.22 16.92
C GLU A 362 -1.19 -13.03 17.42
N LYS A 363 -1.79 -12.63 18.54
CA LYS A 363 -3.02 -13.22 19.07
C LYS A 363 -4.26 -12.79 18.30
N TYR A 364 -4.24 -11.65 17.61
CA TYR A 364 -5.35 -11.11 16.84
C TYR A 364 -4.90 -10.72 15.41
N TYR A 365 -4.39 -11.74 14.70
CA TYR A 365 -4.11 -11.69 13.25
C TYR A 365 -3.00 -10.72 12.83
N ASN A 366 -2.12 -10.30 13.75
CA ASN A 366 -1.07 -9.29 13.56
C ASN A 366 -1.63 -7.96 13.02
N PHE A 367 -2.84 -7.59 13.43
CA PHE A 367 -3.46 -6.34 12.99
C PHE A 367 -2.70 -5.11 13.50
N THR A 368 -2.57 -4.12 12.62
CA THR A 368 -2.26 -2.75 13.02
C THR A 368 -3.46 -2.15 13.76
N GLU A 369 -3.27 -1.01 14.41
CA GLU A 369 -4.39 -0.33 15.08
C GLU A 369 -5.48 0.06 14.08
N LEU A 370 -5.10 0.55 12.88
CA LEU A 370 -6.08 0.84 11.82
C LEU A 370 -6.83 -0.44 11.41
N ALA A 371 -6.13 -1.54 11.14
CA ALA A 371 -6.75 -2.80 10.76
C ALA A 371 -7.74 -3.31 11.81
N ALA A 372 -7.42 -3.17 13.11
CA ALA A 372 -8.34 -3.50 14.19
C ALA A 372 -9.61 -2.64 14.13
N GLN A 373 -9.55 -1.40 13.67
CA GLN A 373 -10.68 -0.47 13.61
C GLN A 373 -11.60 -0.67 12.39
N LEU A 374 -11.10 -1.23 11.28
CA LEU A 374 -11.81 -1.26 10.00
C LEU A 374 -13.15 -2.00 10.05
N ASN A 375 -13.28 -3.01 10.90
CA ASN A 375 -14.50 -3.81 11.04
C ASN A 375 -15.29 -3.53 12.34
N GLU A 376 -14.95 -2.44 13.02
CA GLU A 376 -15.76 -1.93 14.13
C GLU A 376 -17.13 -1.48 13.61
N GLU A 377 -18.22 -1.85 14.30
CA GLU A 377 -19.58 -1.52 13.88
C GLU A 377 -19.81 0.00 13.86
N GLU A 378 -20.48 0.46 12.81
CA GLU A 378 -20.78 1.87 12.60
C GLU A 378 -22.22 2.00 12.12
N GLU A 379 -22.96 2.94 12.72
CA GLU A 379 -24.34 3.20 12.36
C GLU A 379 -24.43 3.97 11.04
N GLY A 380 -25.52 3.75 10.30
CA GLY A 380 -25.81 4.49 9.08
C GLY A 380 -24.89 4.19 7.90
N VAL A 381 -24.17 3.06 7.93
CA VAL A 381 -23.46 2.49 6.79
C VAL A 381 -24.47 1.92 5.77
N ALA A 382 -24.06 1.78 4.50
CA ALA A 382 -24.88 1.11 3.49
C ALA A 382 -25.20 -0.35 3.87
N PRO A 383 -26.35 -0.94 3.47
CA PRO A 383 -26.67 -2.34 3.75
C PRO A 383 -25.70 -3.34 3.09
N THR A 384 -24.93 -2.88 2.10
CA THR A 384 -23.87 -3.63 1.41
C THR A 384 -22.49 -3.50 2.09
N ASP A 385 -22.36 -2.75 3.19
CA ASP A 385 -21.08 -2.51 3.85
C ASP A 385 -20.48 -3.79 4.48
N SER A 386 -19.17 -4.01 4.32
CA SER A 386 -18.47 -5.17 4.85
C SER A 386 -18.63 -5.36 6.37
N ARG A 387 -18.93 -4.30 7.15
CA ARG A 387 -19.20 -4.43 8.60
C ARG A 387 -20.47 -5.22 8.92
N LEU A 388 -21.42 -5.24 7.99
CA LEU A 388 -22.68 -5.96 8.08
C LEU A 388 -22.59 -7.40 7.54
N ARG A 389 -21.44 -7.78 6.99
CA ARG A 389 -21.19 -9.11 6.42
C ARG A 389 -21.17 -10.17 7.52
N PRO A 390 -22.14 -11.11 7.56
CA PRO A 390 -22.38 -11.94 8.74
C PRO A 390 -21.33 -13.04 8.98
N ASP A 391 -20.80 -13.68 7.92
CA ASP A 391 -19.74 -14.70 8.04
C ASP A 391 -18.45 -14.09 8.63
N GLN A 392 -18.09 -12.89 8.18
CA GLN A 392 -16.95 -12.14 8.67
C GLN A 392 -17.11 -11.73 10.14
N ARG A 393 -18.30 -11.21 10.54
CA ARG A 393 -18.59 -10.86 11.94
C ARG A 393 -18.56 -12.08 12.86
N LEU A 394 -19.14 -13.21 12.43
CA LEU A 394 -19.10 -14.47 13.17
C LEU A 394 -17.66 -14.94 13.38
N MET A 395 -16.80 -14.81 12.36
CA MET A 395 -15.39 -15.15 12.48
C MET A 395 -14.66 -14.25 13.49
N GLU A 396 -14.87 -12.93 13.44
CA GLU A 396 -14.28 -11.98 14.40
C GLU A 396 -14.68 -12.30 15.85
N ASN A 397 -15.94 -12.71 16.03
CA ASN A 397 -16.50 -13.14 17.32
C ASN A 397 -16.16 -14.59 17.69
N GLN A 398 -15.17 -15.20 17.03
CA GLN A 398 -14.66 -16.55 17.29
C GLN A 398 -15.67 -17.68 17.07
N ARG A 399 -16.80 -17.42 16.40
CA ARG A 399 -17.83 -18.41 16.06
C ARG A 399 -17.55 -19.03 14.69
N TRP A 400 -16.40 -19.70 14.57
CA TRP A 400 -15.87 -20.16 13.28
C TRP A 400 -16.73 -21.18 12.54
N ASP A 401 -17.40 -22.09 13.25
CA ASP A 401 -18.32 -23.06 12.62
C ASP A 401 -19.52 -22.35 11.99
N ALA A 402 -20.14 -21.43 12.75
CA ALA A 402 -21.23 -20.60 12.24
C ALA A 402 -20.76 -19.71 11.09
N ALA A 403 -19.55 -19.17 11.15
CA ALA A 403 -18.94 -18.39 10.08
C ALA A 403 -18.77 -19.23 8.80
N ASN A 404 -18.34 -20.49 8.90
CA ASN A 404 -18.23 -21.39 7.75
C ASN A 404 -19.60 -21.67 7.13
N THR A 405 -20.63 -21.96 7.93
CA THR A 405 -22.01 -22.17 7.45
C THR A 405 -22.52 -20.93 6.72
N GLU A 406 -22.35 -19.76 7.32
CA GLU A 406 -22.82 -18.49 6.77
C GLU A 406 -22.09 -18.11 5.48
N LYS A 407 -20.78 -18.37 5.43
CA LYS A 407 -19.97 -18.18 4.22
C LYS A 407 -20.50 -19.02 3.07
N VAL A 408 -20.85 -20.28 3.31
CA VAL A 408 -21.43 -21.15 2.28
C VAL A 408 -22.75 -20.58 1.78
N ARG A 409 -23.64 -20.16 2.69
CA ARG A 409 -24.94 -19.54 2.35
C ARG A 409 -24.78 -18.32 1.44
N LEU A 410 -23.89 -17.38 1.81
CA LEU A 410 -23.61 -16.18 1.02
C LEU A 410 -23.03 -16.51 -0.36
N GLU A 411 -22.05 -17.41 -0.42
CA GLU A 411 -21.44 -17.84 -1.69
C GLU A 411 -22.46 -18.55 -2.60
N GLU A 412 -23.36 -19.34 -2.04
CA GLU A 412 -24.44 -20.01 -2.79
C GLU A 412 -25.49 -19.03 -3.31
N LYS A 413 -25.94 -18.07 -2.50
CA LYS A 413 -26.83 -16.97 -2.95
C LYS A 413 -26.22 -16.23 -4.13
N GLN A 414 -24.95 -15.83 -4.03
CA GLN A 414 -24.24 -15.18 -5.12
C GLN A 414 -24.11 -16.07 -6.37
N ARG A 415 -23.79 -17.36 -6.22
CA ARG A 415 -23.73 -18.31 -7.35
C ARG A 415 -25.09 -18.49 -8.02
N ALA A 416 -26.18 -18.48 -7.26
CA ALA A 416 -27.54 -18.58 -7.79
C ALA A 416 -27.90 -17.33 -8.63
N VAL A 417 -27.65 -16.13 -8.09
CA VAL A 417 -27.85 -14.86 -8.82
C VAL A 417 -27.02 -14.81 -10.11
N ARG A 418 -25.75 -15.26 -10.04
CA ARG A 418 -24.88 -15.33 -11.22
C ARG A 418 -25.43 -16.27 -12.29
N ARG A 419 -25.80 -17.49 -11.92
CA ARG A 419 -26.38 -18.48 -12.86
C ARG A 419 -27.67 -17.96 -13.50
N LYS A 420 -28.51 -17.27 -12.74
CA LYS A 420 -29.72 -16.63 -13.27
C LYS A 420 -29.38 -15.58 -14.33
N ARG A 421 -28.45 -14.66 -14.04
CA ARG A 421 -28.00 -13.64 -15.01
C ARG A 421 -27.34 -14.26 -16.26
N GLU A 422 -26.54 -15.31 -16.09
CA GLU A 422 -25.92 -16.04 -17.21
C GLU A 422 -27.00 -16.67 -18.12
N ALA A 423 -28.02 -17.31 -17.53
CA ALA A 423 -29.14 -17.89 -18.27
C ALA A 423 -30.00 -16.82 -18.98
N GLU A 424 -30.26 -15.68 -18.32
CA GLU A 424 -30.98 -14.55 -18.91
C GLU A 424 -30.20 -13.93 -20.09
N ALA A 425 -28.87 -13.81 -19.95
CA ALA A 425 -27.99 -13.33 -21.02
C ALA A 425 -27.94 -14.30 -22.22
N GLU A 426 -27.88 -15.61 -21.95
CA GLU A 426 -27.91 -16.63 -23.00
C GLU A 426 -29.25 -16.64 -23.75
N ALA A 427 -30.37 -16.53 -23.03
CA ALA A 427 -31.70 -16.43 -23.62
C ALA A 427 -31.88 -15.16 -24.47
N ALA A 428 -31.40 -14.01 -23.98
CA ALA A 428 -31.41 -12.75 -24.74
C ALA A 428 -30.57 -12.87 -26.03
N SER A 429 -29.37 -13.44 -25.92
CA SER A 429 -28.49 -13.69 -27.07
C SER A 429 -29.15 -14.61 -28.11
N ALA A 430 -29.78 -15.70 -27.66
CA ALA A 430 -30.53 -16.61 -28.54
C ALA A 430 -31.73 -15.93 -29.22
N ALA A 431 -32.32 -14.92 -28.58
CA ALA A 431 -33.37 -14.07 -29.15
C ALA A 431 -32.84 -12.89 -30.00
N GLY A 432 -31.52 -12.76 -30.19
CA GLY A 432 -30.90 -11.64 -30.89
C GLY A 432 -30.98 -10.30 -30.15
N GLN A 433 -31.23 -10.33 -28.84
CA GLN A 433 -31.34 -9.16 -27.97
C GLN A 433 -30.04 -8.94 -27.19
N SER A 434 -29.73 -7.68 -26.88
CA SER A 434 -28.64 -7.35 -25.96
C SER A 434 -29.05 -7.57 -24.51
N TYR A 435 -28.13 -8.04 -23.68
CA TYR A 435 -28.30 -8.15 -22.24
C TYR A 435 -27.28 -7.25 -21.54
N PRO A 436 -27.70 -6.31 -20.70
CA PRO A 436 -26.78 -5.37 -20.07
C PRO A 436 -25.83 -6.10 -19.10
N PRO A 437 -24.53 -5.76 -19.09
CA PRO A 437 -23.62 -6.27 -18.08
C PRO A 437 -24.00 -5.75 -16.69
N TYR A 438 -23.48 -6.38 -15.64
CA TYR A 438 -23.56 -5.81 -14.29
C TYR A 438 -22.90 -4.43 -14.26
N GLU A 439 -23.62 -3.43 -13.75
CA GLU A 439 -23.10 -2.10 -13.48
C GLU A 439 -22.96 -1.89 -11.98
N PRO A 440 -21.77 -1.49 -11.48
CA PRO A 440 -21.59 -1.07 -10.10
C PRO A 440 -22.41 0.18 -9.78
N ILE A 441 -22.76 0.35 -8.50
CA ILE A 441 -23.67 1.43 -8.09
C ILE A 441 -22.91 2.74 -7.89
N TRP A 442 -21.75 2.66 -7.26
CA TRP A 442 -21.02 3.83 -6.80
C TRP A 442 -19.90 4.24 -7.76
N PHE A 443 -19.57 3.38 -8.73
CA PHE A 443 -18.52 3.59 -9.71
C PHE A 443 -19.01 3.38 -11.14
N LYS A 444 -18.46 4.13 -12.08
CA LYS A 444 -18.75 4.03 -13.51
C LYS A 444 -17.48 3.81 -14.31
N LYS A 445 -17.57 3.02 -15.37
CA LYS A 445 -16.45 2.87 -16.31
C LYS A 445 -16.35 4.11 -17.17
N GLU A 446 -15.22 4.80 -17.06
CA GLU A 446 -14.91 5.99 -17.85
C GLU A 446 -13.47 5.89 -18.37
N LYS A 447 -13.18 6.67 -19.42
CA LYS A 447 -11.83 6.74 -19.97
C LYS A 447 -11.03 7.77 -19.18
N GLU A 448 -9.97 7.33 -18.50
CA GLU A 448 -9.09 8.21 -17.74
C GLU A 448 -8.26 9.09 -18.71
N PRO A 449 -8.26 10.43 -18.55
CA PRO A 449 -7.67 11.35 -19.52
C PRO A 449 -6.16 11.20 -19.77
N TRP A 450 -5.36 10.89 -18.74
CA TRP A 450 -3.89 10.86 -18.86
C TRP A 450 -3.37 9.57 -19.50
N THR A 451 -3.90 8.43 -19.06
CA THR A 451 -3.47 7.10 -19.49
C THR A 451 -4.28 6.56 -20.65
N GLY A 452 -5.48 7.11 -20.89
CA GLY A 452 -6.45 6.61 -21.86
C GLY A 452 -7.06 5.25 -21.49
N GLN A 453 -6.76 4.71 -20.30
CA GLN A 453 -7.30 3.45 -19.82
C GLN A 453 -8.77 3.62 -19.42
N ILE A 454 -9.59 2.59 -19.67
CA ILE A 454 -10.95 2.54 -19.12
C ILE A 454 -10.84 2.01 -17.70
N CYS A 455 -11.27 2.80 -16.72
CA CYS A 455 -11.28 2.40 -15.31
C CYS A 455 -12.56 2.84 -14.60
N HIS A 456 -12.81 2.30 -13.41
CA HIS A 456 -13.95 2.64 -12.57
C HIS A 456 -13.71 3.96 -11.80
N ILE A 457 -14.42 5.01 -12.21
CA ILE A 457 -14.41 6.33 -11.58
C ILE A 457 -15.58 6.46 -10.60
N TYR A 458 -15.31 7.03 -9.43
CA TYR A 458 -16.32 7.25 -8.41
C TYR A 458 -17.40 8.24 -8.89
N SER A 459 -18.66 7.88 -8.71
CA SER A 459 -19.82 8.62 -9.19
C SER A 459 -20.15 9.90 -8.40
N GLY A 460 -19.52 10.10 -7.23
CA GLY A 460 -19.82 11.22 -6.33
C GLY A 460 -20.99 10.98 -5.37
N LYS A 461 -21.79 9.91 -5.57
CA LYS A 461 -23.12 9.80 -4.94
C LYS A 461 -23.18 9.10 -3.59
N TYR A 462 -22.17 8.29 -3.23
CA TYR A 462 -22.21 7.47 -2.01
C TYR A 462 -22.39 8.32 -0.75
N TRP A 463 -21.57 9.35 -0.58
CA TRP A 463 -21.61 10.22 0.59
C TRP A 463 -22.91 11.05 0.66
N GLU A 464 -23.49 11.42 -0.48
CA GLU A 464 -24.80 12.10 -0.53
C GLU A 464 -25.93 11.17 -0.07
N CYS A 465 -25.90 9.90 -0.50
CA CYS A 465 -26.82 8.87 -0.03
C CYS A 465 -26.66 8.61 1.47
N LYS A 466 -25.42 8.55 1.97
CA LYS A 466 -25.13 8.40 3.40
C LYS A 466 -25.69 9.55 4.22
N GLU A 467 -25.46 10.80 3.82
CA GLU A 467 -25.96 11.97 4.54
C GLU A 467 -27.50 11.94 4.66
N LYS A 468 -28.19 11.49 3.60
CA LYS A 468 -29.64 11.36 3.56
C LYS A 468 -30.18 10.05 4.14
N GLN A 469 -29.30 9.10 4.47
CA GLN A 469 -29.65 7.72 4.85
C GLN A 469 -30.56 7.03 3.82
N GLN A 470 -30.27 7.25 2.52
CA GLN A 470 -31.05 6.72 1.40
C GLN A 470 -30.29 5.60 0.69
N TRP A 471 -30.74 4.36 0.90
CA TRP A 471 -30.07 3.14 0.44
C TRP A 471 -30.89 2.32 -0.57
N ASP A 472 -31.95 2.89 -1.15
CA ASP A 472 -32.88 2.17 -2.05
C ASP A 472 -32.19 1.57 -3.29
N VAL A 473 -31.04 2.13 -3.68
CA VAL A 473 -30.23 1.65 -4.80
C VAL A 473 -29.39 0.42 -4.46
N CYS A 474 -29.18 0.13 -3.16
CA CYS A 474 -28.34 -0.98 -2.73
C CYS A 474 -29.05 -2.34 -2.86
N PRO A 475 -28.40 -3.34 -3.45
CA PRO A 475 -28.94 -4.69 -3.54
C PRO A 475 -28.88 -5.40 -2.19
N ASP A 476 -29.79 -6.35 -1.98
CA ASP A 476 -29.66 -7.30 -0.89
C ASP A 476 -28.67 -8.42 -1.24
N ILE A 477 -27.43 -8.27 -0.77
CA ILE A 477 -26.36 -9.26 -0.95
C ILE A 477 -26.12 -10.14 0.28
N PHE A 478 -26.66 -9.78 1.45
CA PHE A 478 -26.44 -10.51 2.71
C PHE A 478 -27.69 -11.19 3.26
N GLY A 479 -28.89 -10.76 2.90
CA GLY A 479 -30.14 -11.34 3.38
C GLY A 479 -30.36 -12.76 2.89
N ASP A 480 -31.50 -13.35 3.24
CA ASP A 480 -31.84 -14.72 2.83
C ASP A 480 -32.12 -14.84 1.32
N PRO A 481 -31.92 -16.05 0.72
CA PRO A 481 -32.07 -16.27 -0.72
C PRO A 481 -33.47 -16.02 -1.29
#